data_AF-A0A841FBL2-F1
#
_entry.id   AF-A0A841FBL2-F1
#
_cell.length_a   1.000
_cell.length_b   1.000
_cell.length_c   1.000
_cell.angle_alpha   90.00
_cell.angle_beta   90.00
_cell.angle_gamma   90.00
#
_symmetry.space_group_name_H-M   'P 1'
#
loop_
_entity.id
_entity.type
_entity.pdbx_description
1 polymer ?
#
loop_
_entity_poly.entity_id
_entity_poly.type
_entity_poly.pdbx_seq_one_letter_code
_entity_poly.pdbx_strand_id
1 'polypeptide(L)' 'MFFFVVFLVISILGFIFGVRALLIPDSWPFNLNKRELDHMDLTSIRFRGIFLIALCIVCFTASLRQLFIS' A
#
# COMPACT_ATOMS: atom_id res chain seq x y z
N MET A 1 13.98 9.44 -16.12
CA MET A 1 14.46 8.59 -15.00
C MET A 1 13.94 8.99 -13.62
N PHE A 2 13.91 10.27 -13.23
CA PHE A 2 13.39 10.69 -11.91
C PHE A 2 11.98 10.17 -11.60
N PHE A 3 11.01 10.39 -12.50
CA PHE A 3 9.63 9.93 -12.32
C PHE A 3 9.50 8.40 -12.24
N PHE A 4 10.32 7.65 -12.98
CA PHE A 4 10.38 6.18 -12.86
C PHE A 4 10.71 5.76 -11.43
N VAL A 5 11.77 6.33 -10.86
CA VAL A 5 12.21 6.04 -9.49
C VAL A 5 11.13 6.41 -8.48
N VAL A 6 10.48 7.57 -8.64
CA VAL A 6 9.39 8.01 -7.76
C VAL A 6 8.21 7.03 -7.79
N PHE A 7 7.72 6.64 -8.98
CA PHE A 7 6.62 5.70 -9.10
C PHE A 7 6.97 4.30 -8.59
N LEU A 8 8.21 3.85 -8.81
CA LEU A 8 8.70 2.58 -8.28
C LEU A 8 8.73 2.58 -6.75
N VAL A 9 9.26 3.63 -6.13
CA VAL A 9 9.33 3.74 -4.66
C VAL A 9 7.93 3.80 -4.04
N ILE A 10 7.02 4.60 -4.63
CA ILE A 10 5.62 4.66 -4.18
C ILE A 10 4.96 3.29 -4.28
N SER A 11 5.19 2.56 -5.38
CA SER A 11 4.67 1.21 -5.58
C SER A 11 5.20 0.22 -4.55
N ILE A 12 6.47 0.29 -4.20
CA ILE A 12 7.07 -0.63 -3.20
C ILE A 12 6.49 -0.33 -1.82
N LEU A 13 6.44 0.94 -1.44
CA LEU A 13 5.92 1.35 -0.13
C LEU A 13 4.44 0.99 0.03
N GLY A 14 3.60 1.32 -0.95
CA GLY A 14 2.19 1.02 -0.85
C GLY A 14 1.90 -0.49 -0.92
N PHE A 15 2.76 -1.29 -1.57
CA PHE A 15 2.65 -2.75 -1.54
C PHE A 15 2.94 -3.28 -0.14
N ILE A 16 4.04 -2.83 0.48
CA ILE A 16 4.40 -3.22 1.85
C ILE A 16 3.29 -2.84 2.84
N PHE A 17 2.80 -1.60 2.76
CA PHE A 17 1.73 -1.15 3.65
C PHE A 17 0.39 -1.83 3.35
N GLY A 18 0.03 -2.01 2.09
CA GLY A 18 -1.21 -2.69 1.70
C GLY A 18 -1.25 -4.15 2.14
N VAL A 19 -0.14 -4.88 1.99
CA VAL A 19 0.00 -6.26 2.48
C VAL A 19 -0.04 -6.32 4.02
N ARG A 20 0.64 -5.38 4.71
CA ARG A 20 0.57 -5.25 6.17
C ARG A 20 -0.85 -5.02 6.68
N ALA A 21 -1.64 -4.18 6.00
CA ALA A 21 -3.03 -3.93 6.35
C ALA A 21 -3.91 -5.18 6.30
N LEU A 22 -3.62 -6.08 5.37
CA LEU A 22 -4.37 -7.31 5.16
C LEU A 22 -3.96 -8.40 6.15
N LEU A 23 -2.66 -8.58 6.36
CA LEU A 23 -2.11 -9.63 7.22
C LEU A 23 -2.16 -9.28 8.71
N ILE A 24 -1.87 -8.02 9.07
CA ILE A 24 -1.76 -7.57 10.46
C ILE A 24 -2.47 -6.21 10.61
N PRO A 25 -3.80 -6.17 10.39
CA PRO A 25 -4.60 -4.94 10.44
C PRO A 25 -4.44 -4.20 11.77
N ASP A 26 -4.31 -4.95 12.86
CA ASP A 26 -4.20 -4.44 14.24
C ASP A 26 -2.96 -3.56 14.46
N SER A 27 -1.94 -3.69 13.61
CA SER A 27 -0.66 -2.99 13.74
C SER A 27 -0.50 -1.80 12.79
N TRP A 28 -1.52 -1.50 11.98
CA TRP A 28 -1.33 -0.69 10.78
C TRP A 28 -1.66 0.81 10.96
N PRO A 29 -0.87 1.75 10.36
CA PRO A 29 0.50 1.60 9.90
C PRO A 29 1.53 1.60 11.05
N PHE A 30 1.17 2.21 12.19
CA PHE A 30 1.94 2.18 13.43
C PHE A 30 0.95 2.27 14.59
N ASN A 31 0.27 1.16 14.90
CA ASN A 31 -0.65 1.14 16.03
C ASN A 31 0.12 0.88 17.35
N LEU A 32 0.39 1.94 18.10
CA LEU A 32 1.05 1.87 19.41
C LEU A 32 0.08 1.49 20.54
N ASN A 33 -1.23 1.56 20.30
CA ASN A 33 -2.26 1.27 21.29
C ASN A 33 -3.02 -0.02 20.92
N LYS A 34 -2.67 -1.12 21.59
CA LYS A 34 -3.36 -2.42 21.50
C LYS A 34 -4.73 -2.41 22.20
N ARG A 35 -5.45 -1.29 22.20
CA ARG A 35 -6.86 -1.30 22.65
C ARG A 35 -7.65 -2.00 21.55
N GLU A 36 -8.48 -2.96 21.95
CA GLU A 36 -9.27 -3.83 21.09
C GLU A 36 -9.88 -3.04 19.93
N LEU A 37 -9.31 -3.21 18.72
CA LEU A 37 -9.91 -2.65 17.52
C LEU A 37 -11.22 -3.38 17.28
N ASP A 38 -12.30 -2.62 17.15
CA ASP A 38 -13.60 -3.19 16.79
C ASP A 38 -13.51 -3.87 15.41
N HIS A 39 -14.34 -4.89 15.19
CA HIS A 39 -14.39 -5.62 13.92
C HIS A 39 -14.70 -4.72 12.72
N MET A 40 -15.45 -3.64 12.95
CA MET A 40 -15.75 -2.65 11.92
C MET A 40 -14.50 -1.85 11.51
N ASP A 41 -13.62 -1.52 12.45
CA ASP A 41 -12.35 -0.82 12.19
C ASP A 41 -11.35 -1.72 11.47
N LEU A 42 -11.26 -2.99 11.86
CA LEU A 42 -10.42 -4.00 11.19
C LEU A 42 -10.80 -4.17 9.72
N THR A 43 -12.11 -4.18 9.44
CA THR A 43 -12.62 -4.30 8.07
C THR A 43 -12.28 -3.06 7.24
N SER A 44 -12.42 -1.86 7.83
CA SER A 44 -12.04 -0.60 7.19
C SER A 44 -10.54 -0.54 6.86
N ILE A 45 -9.68 -1.01 7.77
CA ILE A 45 -8.24 -1.13 7.56
C ILE A 45 -7.92 -2.07 6.39
N ARG A 46 -8.53 -3.26 6.35
CA ARG A 46 -8.32 -4.20 5.25
C ARG A 46 -8.75 -3.60 3.91
N PHE A 47 -9.87 -2.88 3.87
CA PHE A 47 -10.36 -2.23 2.65
C PHE A 47 -9.39 -1.16 2.14
N ARG A 48 -8.87 -0.32 3.04
CA ARG A 48 -7.79 0.63 2.73
C ARG A 48 -6.53 -0.07 2.22
N GLY A 49 -6.20 -1.22 2.80
CA GLY A 49 -5.11 -2.09 2.34
C GLY A 49 -5.27 -2.55 0.89
N ILE A 50 -6.46 -3.05 0.54
CA ILE A 50 -6.80 -3.46 -0.83
C ILE A 50 -6.66 -2.28 -1.80
N PHE A 51 -7.16 -1.10 -1.41
CA PHE A 51 -7.03 0.10 -2.23
C PHE A 51 -5.57 0.51 -2.46
N LEU A 52 -4.73 0.43 -1.44
CA LEU A 52 -3.29 0.68 -1.53
C LEU A 52 -2.57 -0.29 -2.45
N ILE A 53 -2.95 -1.57 -2.43
CA ILE A 53 -2.41 -2.57 -3.37
C ILE A 53 -2.83 -2.25 -4.81
N ALA A 54 -4.10 -1.92 -5.04
CA ALA A 54 -4.58 -1.54 -6.36
C ALA A 54 -3.82 -0.32 -6.91
N LEU A 55 -3.63 0.71 -6.08
CA LEU A 55 -2.85 1.89 -6.45
C LEU A 55 -1.39 1.55 -6.75
N CYS A 56 -0.79 0.62 -6.01
CA CYS A 56 0.57 0.15 -6.29
C CYS A 56 0.70 -0.55 -7.63
N ILE A 57 -0.26 -1.39 -8.01
CA ILE A 57 -0.25 -2.04 -9.33
C ILE A 57 -0.29 -0.97 -10.44
N VAL A 58 -1.09 0.09 -10.26
CA VAL A 58 -1.15 1.21 -11.22
C VAL A 58 0.17 1.98 -11.27
N CYS A 59 0.77 2.31 -10.12
CA CYS A 59 2.07 2.99 -10.08
C CYS A 59 3.20 2.13 -10.66
N PHE A 60 3.19 0.82 -10.39
CA PHE A 60 4.15 -0.13 -10.93
C PHE A 60 4.06 -0.19 -12.45
N THR A 61 2.85 -0.38 -13.00
CA THR A 61 2.62 -0.42 -14.45
C THR A 61 2.97 0.91 -15.12
N ALA A 62 2.66 2.05 -14.49
CA ALA A 62 3.08 3.37 -14.96
C ALA A 62 4.62 3.52 -14.98
N SER A 63 5.32 3.01 -13.95
CA SER A 63 6.78 3.01 -13.88
C SER A 63 7.40 2.18 -15.01
N LEU A 64 6.89 0.96 -15.26
CA LEU A 64 7.37 0.11 -16.34
C LEU A 64 7.15 0.77 -17.69
N ARG A 65 5.95 1.32 -17.92
CA ARG A 65 5.65 2.05 -19.16
C ARG A 65 6.62 3.20 -19.37
N GLN A 66 6.96 3.94 -18.32
CA GLN A 66 7.93 5.03 -18.42
C GLN A 66 9.35 4.54 -18.73
N LEU A 67 9.73 3.36 -18.26
CA LEU A 67 11.02 2.74 -18.57
C LEU A 67 11.11 2.27 -20.03
N PHE A 68 10.01 1.82 -20.63
CA PHE A 68 9.97 1.40 -22.04
C PHE A 68 9.78 2.54 -23.05
N ILE A 69 9.27 3.70 -22.61
CA ILE A 69 9.06 4.89 -23.45
C ILE A 69 10.24 5.87 -23.36
N SER A 70 11.03 5.82 -22.28
CA SER A 70 12.24 6.62 -22.07
C SER A 70 13.47 6.01 -22.73
#